data_AF-A0A7V1HVM1-F1
#
_entry.id   AF-A0A7V1HVM1-F1
#
_cell.length_a   1.000
_cell.length_b   1.000
_cell.length_c   1.000
_cell.angle_alpha   90.00
_cell.angle_beta   90.00
_cell.angle_gamma   90.00
#
_symmetry.space_group_name_H-M   'P 1'
#
loop_
_entity.id
_entity.type
_entity.pdbx_description
1 polymer ?
#
loop_
_entity_poly.entity_id
_entity_poly.type
_entity_poly.pdbx_seq_one_letter_code
_entity_poly.pdbx_strand_id
1 'polypeptide(L)'
;MFNRLQTFVLAAVFLAMLVPVNNAHAKGKRTENRSGLAVVDQSARGADGELRYRSSRRKTEFSVEVEDLTPGVYDLFVDNIFRGNITVQAVNGGSEGEIEFRNPVQPGKFLLDFDPREVTAEIKLGSTVMLSGMLPTGSAAGNNNIPFTPQKQKVSFDNPAGSDASGKVKLKSRKKKVDLTFEFRKLAPGAYSLEADGVVVADFVAKGKKSKVRFSSRPGRRKLPLTFDPTNTRFQLMAENQLVMQVLLPGDPVGGGILPLGEQEVDLVSTGADRDASGSARLRRRDQATDFRVEVEDLDVGTYELFVDGIFVGSMDVTLRQNSRSNGNDDSGDDNSDDDSSGDDNGGSLDGTQGEIEFRNPPEQGKLFLDFDPAGKTIQIVKDGTVYLGVLFPES
;
A
#
# COMPACT_ATOMS: atom_id res chain seq x y z
N MET A 1 -32.68 8.22 -72.68
CA MET A 1 -32.14 9.57 -72.42
C MET A 1 -32.51 9.98 -71.00
N PHE A 2 -31.48 10.20 -70.18
CA PHE A 2 -31.37 10.96 -68.93
C PHE A 2 -32.57 11.28 -68.00
N ASN A 3 -32.32 10.96 -66.71
CA ASN A 3 -32.56 11.78 -65.49
C ASN A 3 -33.99 11.87 -64.91
N ARG A 4 -34.23 11.96 -63.60
CA ARG A 4 -33.53 11.66 -62.32
C ARG A 4 -34.53 12.05 -61.18
N LEU A 5 -34.23 11.63 -59.93
CA LEU A 5 -34.83 11.94 -58.60
C LEU A 5 -36.05 11.09 -58.18
N GLN A 6 -35.92 10.15 -57.21
CA GLN A 6 -35.84 10.30 -55.73
C GLN A 6 -37.09 11.00 -55.16
N THR A 7 -37.89 10.44 -54.24
CA THR A 7 -37.54 9.86 -52.92
C THR A 7 -38.72 9.03 -52.39
N PHE A 8 -38.47 7.90 -51.73
CA PHE A 8 -39.47 7.06 -51.07
C PHE A 8 -40.02 7.72 -49.79
N VAL A 9 -41.34 7.80 -49.67
CA VAL A 9 -42.05 8.04 -48.41
C VAL A 9 -42.78 6.74 -48.08
N LEU A 10 -42.39 6.07 -46.99
CA LEU A 10 -43.21 5.00 -46.41
C LEU A 10 -43.65 5.45 -45.03
N ALA A 11 -44.95 5.75 -44.93
CA ALA A 11 -45.64 5.97 -43.68
C ALA A 11 -45.95 4.62 -43.03
N ALA A 12 -45.62 4.46 -41.75
CA ALA A 12 -46.16 3.40 -40.91
C ALA A 12 -46.63 4.02 -39.59
N VAL A 13 -47.95 3.99 -39.43
CA VAL A 13 -48.70 4.33 -38.22
C VAL A 13 -48.44 3.24 -37.18
N PHE A 14 -47.98 3.61 -35.98
CA PHE A 14 -47.93 2.72 -34.82
C PHE A 14 -48.67 3.36 -33.65
N LEU A 15 -49.74 2.70 -33.22
CA LEU A 15 -50.52 3.03 -32.01
C LEU A 15 -50.17 2.03 -30.90
N ALA A 16 -49.51 2.55 -29.88
CA ALA A 16 -49.48 2.20 -28.46
C ALA A 16 -49.50 0.72 -28.02
N MET A 17 -48.37 0.25 -27.49
CA MET A 17 -48.37 -0.47 -26.21
C MET A 17 -47.63 0.38 -25.17
N LEU A 18 -48.32 0.65 -24.07
CA LEU A 18 -47.84 1.36 -22.89
C LEU A 18 -46.83 0.47 -22.15
N VAL A 19 -45.53 0.78 -22.28
CA VAL A 19 -44.51 0.30 -21.34
C VAL A 19 -44.26 1.45 -20.36
N PRO A 20 -44.31 1.23 -19.04
CA PRO A 20 -43.97 2.27 -18.08
C PRO A 20 -42.52 2.72 -18.32
N VAL A 21 -42.36 3.96 -18.80
CA VAL A 21 -41.08 4.67 -18.73
C VAL A 21 -40.81 4.88 -17.25
N ASN A 22 -40.03 3.98 -16.67
CA ASN A 22 -39.42 4.20 -15.37
C ASN A 22 -38.51 5.42 -15.50
N ASN A 23 -39.09 6.57 -15.16
CA ASN A 23 -38.43 7.85 -15.03
C ASN A 23 -37.58 7.82 -13.74
N ALA A 24 -36.59 6.94 -13.70
CA ALA A 24 -35.61 6.89 -12.64
C ALA A 24 -34.48 7.87 -12.98
N HIS A 25 -34.67 9.12 -12.54
CA HIS A 25 -33.60 10.08 -12.37
C HIS A 25 -32.51 9.49 -11.46
N ALA A 26 -31.54 8.77 -12.04
CA ALA A 26 -30.37 8.28 -11.33
C ALA A 26 -29.48 9.47 -10.97
N LYS A 27 -29.66 10.02 -9.77
CA LYS A 27 -28.76 11.01 -9.15
C LYS A 27 -27.34 10.44 -9.15
N GLY A 28 -26.49 10.94 -10.05
CA GLY A 28 -25.08 10.56 -10.16
C GLY A 28 -24.38 10.80 -8.83
N LYS A 29 -23.73 9.77 -8.30
CA LYS A 29 -23.10 9.78 -6.99
C LYS A 29 -21.83 10.63 -7.03
N ARG A 30 -21.66 11.51 -6.04
CA ARG A 30 -20.43 12.28 -5.81
C ARG A 30 -19.49 11.45 -4.93
N THR A 31 -18.23 11.34 -5.32
CA THR A 31 -17.17 10.76 -4.50
C THR A 31 -16.24 11.86 -4.01
N GLU A 32 -15.71 11.68 -2.80
CA GLU A 32 -14.78 12.61 -2.17
C GLU A 32 -13.78 11.83 -1.32
N ASN A 33 -12.50 12.11 -1.56
CA ASN A 33 -11.37 11.53 -0.87
C ASN A 33 -10.62 12.70 -0.23
N ARG A 34 -10.24 12.53 1.04
CA ARG A 34 -9.48 13.51 1.82
C ARG A 34 -8.35 12.78 2.52
N SER A 35 -7.19 13.41 2.56
CA SER A 35 -6.02 12.89 3.25
C SER A 35 -5.27 14.05 3.87
N GLY A 36 -4.68 13.87 5.04
CA GLY A 36 -3.83 14.91 5.61
C GLY A 36 -2.41 14.80 5.07
N LEU A 37 -1.64 15.86 5.24
CA LEU A 37 -0.23 15.90 4.90
C LEU A 37 0.59 15.82 6.20
N ALA A 38 1.56 14.92 6.23
CA ALA A 38 2.49 14.77 7.34
C ALA A 38 3.59 15.82 7.24
N VAL A 39 3.99 16.36 8.40
CA VAL A 39 5.15 17.24 8.51
C VAL A 39 6.42 16.43 8.29
N VAL A 40 7.24 16.83 7.33
CA VAL A 40 8.52 16.19 7.00
C VAL A 40 9.69 17.00 7.56
N ASP A 41 9.67 18.32 7.39
CA ASP A 41 10.75 19.20 7.86
C ASP A 41 10.42 19.83 9.22
N GLN A 42 11.43 19.95 10.09
CA GLN A 42 11.26 20.50 11.43
C GLN A 42 10.82 21.97 11.46
N SER A 43 11.15 22.74 10.40
CA SER A 43 10.71 24.14 10.28
C SER A 43 9.22 24.27 9.98
N ALA A 44 8.56 23.20 9.52
CA ALA A 44 7.12 23.13 9.32
C ALA A 44 6.37 22.57 10.55
N ARG A 45 7.01 22.49 11.72
CA ARG A 45 6.36 22.02 12.96
C ARG A 45 5.17 22.92 13.33
N GLY A 46 4.02 22.29 13.49
CA GLY A 46 2.76 22.98 13.79
C GLY A 46 1.91 23.25 12.56
N ALA A 47 2.47 23.10 11.36
CA ALA A 47 1.71 23.17 10.13
C ALA A 47 0.75 21.98 9.99
N ASP A 48 -0.38 22.24 9.34
CA ASP A 48 -1.33 21.23 8.90
C ASP A 48 -1.47 21.33 7.38
N GLY A 49 -1.89 20.24 6.76
CA GLY A 49 -2.16 20.23 5.33
C GLY A 49 -3.18 19.18 4.97
N GLU A 50 -3.96 19.45 3.93
CA GLU A 50 -4.98 18.56 3.45
C GLU A 50 -4.96 18.44 1.92
N LEU A 51 -4.98 17.21 1.46
CA LEU A 51 -5.31 16.84 0.09
C LEU A 51 -6.80 16.52 0.00
N ARG A 52 -7.46 17.02 -1.03
CA ARG A 52 -8.86 16.71 -1.30
C ARG A 52 -9.07 16.44 -2.77
N TYR A 53 -9.62 15.27 -3.08
CA TYR A 53 -10.09 14.93 -4.41
C TYR A 53 -11.59 14.69 -4.42
N ARG A 54 -12.27 15.19 -5.44
CA ARG A 54 -13.73 15.11 -5.55
C ARG A 54 -14.13 14.83 -6.98
N SER A 55 -14.90 13.77 -7.18
CA SER A 55 -15.39 13.39 -8.50
C SER A 55 -16.92 13.31 -8.54
N SER A 56 -17.47 13.68 -9.69
CA SER A 56 -18.89 13.62 -10.01
C SER A 56 -19.04 13.45 -11.52
N ARG A 57 -20.24 13.11 -11.99
CA ARG A 57 -20.53 13.00 -13.45
C ARG A 57 -20.18 14.25 -14.27
N ARG A 58 -20.07 15.43 -13.66
CA ARG A 58 -19.88 16.70 -14.37
C ARG A 58 -18.52 17.34 -14.14
N LYS A 59 -17.78 16.88 -13.12
CA LYS A 59 -16.51 17.48 -12.76
C LYS A 59 -15.66 16.60 -11.84
N THR A 60 -14.36 16.77 -11.95
CA THR A 60 -13.34 16.39 -10.99
C THR A 60 -12.63 17.63 -10.45
N GLU A 61 -12.22 17.59 -9.20
CA GLU A 61 -11.60 18.70 -8.49
C GLU A 61 -10.57 18.13 -7.52
N PHE A 62 -9.37 18.68 -7.53
CA PHE A 62 -8.29 18.35 -6.62
C PHE A 62 -7.82 19.65 -5.97
N SER A 63 -7.77 19.70 -4.65
CA SER A 63 -7.26 20.85 -3.91
C SER A 63 -6.23 20.40 -2.88
N VAL A 64 -5.24 21.26 -2.68
CA VAL A 64 -4.25 21.16 -1.61
C VAL A 64 -4.34 22.43 -0.79
N GLU A 65 -4.58 22.26 0.50
CA GLU A 65 -4.68 23.33 1.48
C GLU A 65 -3.58 23.14 2.53
N VAL A 66 -2.97 24.24 2.96
CA VAL A 66 -1.92 24.26 3.98
C VAL A 66 -2.21 25.36 4.99
N GLU A 67 -1.97 25.06 6.26
CA GLU A 67 -2.13 25.99 7.38
C GLU A 67 -0.85 26.04 8.20
N ASP A 68 -0.59 27.19 8.83
CA ASP A 68 0.51 27.42 9.79
C ASP A 68 1.94 27.17 9.24
N LEU A 69 2.09 27.16 7.92
CA LEU A 69 3.40 27.31 7.25
C LEU A 69 3.85 28.77 7.27
N THR A 70 5.16 29.01 7.28
CA THR A 70 5.68 30.39 7.20
C THR A 70 5.18 31.06 5.91
N PRO A 71 4.69 32.32 5.95
CA PRO A 71 4.25 33.01 4.74
C PRO A 71 5.34 33.03 3.65
N GLY A 72 4.97 32.65 2.44
CA GLY A 72 5.92 32.40 1.36
C GLY A 72 5.30 31.66 0.19
N VAL A 73 6.14 31.31 -0.80
CA VAL A 73 5.74 30.54 -1.98
C VAL A 73 6.33 29.15 -1.86
N TYR A 74 5.46 28.14 -1.96
CA TYR A 74 5.81 26.73 -1.89
C TYR A 74 5.46 26.04 -3.20
N ASP A 75 6.19 25.00 -3.56
CA ASP A 75 5.96 24.23 -4.77
C ASP A 75 5.15 22.97 -4.44
N LEU A 76 4.07 22.72 -5.19
CA LEU A 76 3.35 21.45 -5.15
C LEU A 76 3.93 20.51 -6.20
N PHE A 77 4.41 19.34 -5.75
CA PHE A 77 4.74 18.21 -6.60
C PHE A 77 3.70 17.11 -6.38
N VAL A 78 3.27 16.47 -7.47
CA VAL A 78 2.42 15.26 -7.43
C VAL A 78 3.07 14.24 -8.34
N ASP A 79 3.43 13.09 -7.78
CA ASP A 79 4.24 12.06 -8.45
C ASP A 79 5.59 12.62 -8.95
N ASN A 80 6.25 13.42 -8.12
CA ASN A 80 7.50 14.14 -8.44
C ASN A 80 7.40 15.09 -9.66
N ILE A 81 6.20 15.37 -10.16
CA ILE A 81 5.94 16.34 -11.22
C ILE A 81 5.46 17.64 -10.58
N PHE A 82 6.11 18.75 -10.89
CA PHE A 82 5.67 20.08 -10.47
C PHE A 82 4.29 20.41 -11.04
N ARG A 83 3.33 20.76 -10.17
CA ARG A 83 1.94 21.07 -10.54
C ARG A 83 1.58 22.54 -10.40
N GLY A 84 2.33 23.30 -9.61
CA GLY A 84 2.11 24.73 -9.41
C GLY A 84 2.62 25.21 -8.07
N ASN A 85 2.50 26.51 -7.83
CA ASN A 85 2.92 27.12 -6.57
C ASN A 85 1.71 27.34 -5.65
N ILE A 86 1.91 27.12 -4.36
CA ILE A 86 1.00 27.48 -3.26
C ILE A 86 1.54 28.76 -2.63
N THR A 87 0.76 29.84 -2.66
CA THR A 87 1.12 31.08 -1.97
C THR A 87 0.51 31.07 -0.58
N VAL A 88 1.35 30.95 0.45
CA VAL A 88 0.94 30.99 1.85
C VAL A 88 0.98 32.43 2.35
N GLN A 89 -0.13 32.91 2.89
CA GLN A 89 -0.30 34.28 3.36
C GLN A 89 -0.66 34.29 4.85
N ALA A 90 -0.24 35.35 5.56
CA ALA A 90 -0.67 35.56 6.93
C ALA A 90 -2.16 35.95 6.96
N VAL A 91 -2.94 35.30 7.83
CA VAL A 91 -4.36 35.57 8.06
C VAL A 91 -4.63 35.78 9.55
N ASN A 92 -5.85 36.17 9.90
CA ASN A 92 -6.21 36.32 11.31
C ASN A 92 -6.32 34.94 11.98
N GLY A 93 -5.30 34.56 12.76
CA GLY A 93 -5.27 33.29 13.50
C GLY A 93 -4.17 32.32 13.06
N GLY A 94 -3.40 32.64 12.03
CA GLY A 94 -2.32 31.78 11.51
C GLY A 94 -1.86 32.22 10.12
N SER A 95 -1.56 31.26 9.26
CA SER A 95 -1.27 31.46 7.85
C SER A 95 -1.94 30.36 7.03
N GLU A 96 -2.35 30.69 5.81
CA GLU A 96 -3.12 29.80 4.95
C GLU A 96 -2.62 29.89 3.50
N GLY A 97 -2.67 28.77 2.78
CA GLY A 97 -2.41 28.69 1.35
C GLY A 97 -3.21 27.58 0.70
N GLU A 98 -3.67 27.80 -0.54
CA GLU A 98 -4.45 26.83 -1.29
C GLU A 98 -4.04 26.82 -2.76
N ILE A 99 -4.09 25.65 -3.38
CA ILE A 99 -4.08 25.48 -4.84
C ILE A 99 -5.20 24.52 -5.27
N GLU A 100 -5.93 24.89 -6.33
CA GLU A 100 -7.06 24.11 -6.83
C GLU A 100 -6.93 23.79 -8.33
N PHE A 101 -7.12 22.52 -8.65
CA PHE A 101 -7.19 21.97 -10.00
C PHE A 101 -8.60 21.46 -10.28
N ARG A 102 -9.06 21.62 -11.52
CA ARG A 102 -10.41 21.20 -11.91
C ARG A 102 -10.54 20.78 -13.36
N ASN A 103 -11.40 19.80 -13.61
CA ASN A 103 -11.86 19.43 -14.94
C ASN A 103 -13.39 19.26 -14.95
N PRO A 104 -14.16 19.97 -15.79
CA PRO A 104 -13.69 20.99 -16.73
C PRO A 104 -13.12 22.21 -15.99
N VAL A 105 -12.09 22.82 -16.59
CA VAL A 105 -11.41 23.99 -16.03
C VAL A 105 -12.38 25.17 -15.89
N GLN A 106 -12.20 25.97 -14.84
CA GLN A 106 -12.94 27.20 -14.60
C GLN A 106 -11.98 28.39 -14.56
N PRO A 107 -12.43 29.61 -14.93
CA PRO A 107 -11.59 30.80 -14.79
C PRO A 107 -11.03 30.93 -13.37
N GLY A 108 -9.72 31.15 -13.26
CA GLY A 108 -9.03 31.26 -11.98
C GLY A 108 -8.66 29.92 -11.31
N LYS A 109 -8.91 28.77 -11.95
CA LYS A 109 -8.44 27.45 -11.49
C LYS A 109 -7.49 26.83 -12.50
N PHE A 110 -6.61 25.95 -12.02
CA PHE A 110 -5.77 25.13 -12.89
C PHE A 110 -6.57 24.00 -13.51
N LEU A 111 -6.16 23.53 -14.70
CA LEU A 111 -6.73 22.35 -15.32
C LEU A 111 -6.27 21.10 -14.53
N LEU A 112 -7.22 20.22 -14.19
CA LEU A 112 -6.90 18.89 -13.66
C LEU A 112 -6.78 17.89 -14.83
N ASP A 113 -5.55 17.66 -15.30
CA ASP A 113 -5.21 16.73 -16.38
C ASP A 113 -4.43 15.50 -15.90
N PHE A 114 -4.30 15.33 -14.58
CA PHE A 114 -3.64 14.21 -13.92
C PHE A 114 -4.55 13.56 -12.87
N ASP A 115 -4.22 12.33 -12.49
CA ASP A 115 -4.85 11.64 -11.36
C ASP A 115 -4.01 11.89 -10.09
N PRO A 116 -4.54 12.58 -9.06
CA PRO A 116 -3.80 12.86 -7.84
C PRO A 116 -3.87 11.73 -6.80
N ARG A 117 -4.57 10.64 -7.11
CA ARG A 117 -4.78 9.51 -6.19
C ARG A 117 -3.62 8.53 -6.28
N GLU A 118 -3.33 7.89 -5.15
CA GLU A 118 -2.30 6.84 -5.00
C GLU A 118 -0.89 7.25 -5.40
N VAL A 119 -0.67 8.57 -5.53
CA VAL A 119 0.64 9.16 -5.79
C VAL A 119 0.97 10.15 -4.69
N THR A 120 2.26 10.28 -4.39
CA THR A 120 2.75 11.19 -3.37
C THR A 120 2.56 12.64 -3.82
N ALA A 121 1.95 13.44 -2.95
CA ALA A 121 1.95 14.89 -3.03
C ALA A 121 2.95 15.46 -2.03
N GLU A 122 3.86 16.29 -2.51
CA GLU A 122 4.88 16.95 -1.70
C GLU A 122 4.75 18.47 -1.83
N ILE A 123 4.83 19.16 -0.70
CA ILE A 123 4.90 20.62 -0.65
C ILE A 123 6.32 21.01 -0.27
N LYS A 124 7.00 21.74 -1.16
CA LYS A 124 8.42 22.08 -1.01
C LYS A 124 8.65 23.57 -0.87
N LEU A 125 9.67 23.94 -0.09
CA LEU A 125 10.26 25.28 -0.12
C LEU A 125 11.67 25.15 -0.70
N GLY A 126 11.85 25.57 -1.95
CA GLY A 126 13.05 25.25 -2.71
C GLY A 126 13.19 23.73 -2.88
N SER A 127 14.31 23.16 -2.43
CA SER A 127 14.56 21.71 -2.51
C SER A 127 14.04 20.91 -1.32
N THR A 128 13.58 21.57 -0.25
CA THR A 128 13.24 20.90 1.02
C THR A 128 11.75 20.54 1.04
N VAL A 129 11.44 19.26 1.31
CA VAL A 129 10.06 18.78 1.51
C VAL A 129 9.57 19.19 2.88
N MET A 130 8.54 20.02 2.92
CA MET A 130 7.95 20.58 4.14
C MET A 130 6.85 19.67 4.66
N LEU A 131 5.91 19.33 3.77
CA LEU A 131 4.79 18.44 4.04
C LEU A 131 4.71 17.38 2.93
N SER A 132 4.29 16.16 3.27
CA SER A 132 4.10 15.06 2.31
C SER A 132 2.90 14.19 2.67
N GLY A 133 2.21 13.67 1.67
CA GLY A 133 1.13 12.71 1.88
C GLY A 133 0.56 12.19 0.59
N MET A 134 -0.40 11.27 0.69
CA MET A 134 -0.99 10.59 -0.45
C MET A 134 -2.51 10.59 -0.33
N LEU A 135 -3.22 10.76 -1.45
CA LEU A 135 -4.67 10.56 -1.51
C LEU A 135 -4.98 9.08 -1.76
N PRO A 136 -5.56 8.34 -0.79
CA PRO A 136 -5.95 6.95 -1.03
C PRO A 136 -7.11 6.87 -2.03
N THR A 137 -7.27 5.76 -2.76
CA THR A 137 -8.47 5.49 -3.57
C THR A 137 -9.72 5.23 -2.72
N GLY A 138 -9.55 4.90 -1.45
CA GLY A 138 -10.63 4.78 -0.47
C GLY A 138 -11.16 6.14 -0.01
N SER A 139 -12.45 6.40 -0.21
CA SER A 139 -13.13 7.54 0.38
C SER A 139 -13.02 7.50 1.91
N ALA A 140 -12.12 8.32 2.47
CA ALA A 140 -12.02 8.51 3.92
C ALA A 140 -13.33 9.06 4.55
N ALA A 141 -14.31 9.46 3.73
CA ALA A 141 -15.69 9.64 4.17
C ALA A 141 -16.71 9.64 3.01
N GLY A 142 -17.53 8.59 2.88
CA GLY A 142 -18.93 8.77 2.47
C GLY A 142 -19.58 7.73 1.55
N ASN A 143 -20.49 6.96 2.15
CA ASN A 143 -21.73 6.43 1.57
C ASN A 143 -21.63 5.47 0.37
N ASN A 144 -21.14 4.24 0.56
CA ASN A 144 -21.62 3.10 -0.23
C ASN A 144 -22.55 2.24 0.63
N ASN A 145 -23.65 1.77 0.04
CA ASN A 145 -24.67 0.94 0.69
C ASN A 145 -24.16 -0.51 0.85
N ILE A 146 -22.91 -0.64 1.29
CA ILE A 146 -22.24 -1.89 1.63
C ILE A 146 -22.44 -2.05 3.15
N PRO A 147 -22.73 -3.26 3.67
CA PRO A 147 -22.77 -3.48 5.11
C PRO A 147 -21.42 -3.08 5.71
N PHE A 148 -21.39 -1.95 6.40
CA PHE A 148 -20.23 -1.53 7.18
C PHE A 148 -20.20 -2.36 8.45
N THR A 149 -19.19 -3.23 8.60
CA THR A 149 -18.96 -3.97 9.84
C THR A 149 -18.01 -3.15 10.73
N PRO A 150 -18.44 -2.72 11.94
CA PRO A 150 -17.56 -2.04 12.86
C PRO A 150 -16.37 -2.92 13.24
N GLN A 151 -15.16 -2.42 13.03
CA GLN A 151 -13.95 -3.13 13.40
C GLN A 151 -13.34 -2.56 14.68
N LYS A 152 -12.76 -3.45 15.48
CA LYS A 152 -12.04 -3.11 16.69
C LYS A 152 -10.83 -4.03 16.82
N GLN A 153 -9.67 -3.49 16.49
CA GLN A 153 -8.40 -4.17 16.66
C GLN A 153 -7.70 -3.69 17.92
N LYS A 154 -6.94 -4.59 18.54
CA LYS A 154 -6.10 -4.26 19.69
C LYS A 154 -4.86 -5.13 19.62
N VAL A 155 -3.71 -4.49 19.45
CA VAL A 155 -2.41 -5.17 19.34
C VAL A 155 -1.50 -4.61 20.42
N SER A 156 -0.70 -5.49 21.02
CA SER A 156 0.32 -5.11 22.01
C SER A 156 1.60 -4.75 21.27
N PHE A 157 2.38 -3.83 21.82
CA PHE A 157 3.72 -3.57 21.29
C PHE A 157 4.68 -4.67 21.72
N ASP A 158 5.59 -5.00 20.81
CA ASP A 158 6.76 -5.79 21.09
C ASP A 158 7.79 -4.91 21.78
N ASN A 159 8.30 -5.40 22.90
CA ASN A 159 9.28 -4.72 23.72
C ASN A 159 10.66 -5.34 23.47
N PRO A 160 11.66 -4.59 22.97
CA PRO A 160 13.04 -5.06 23.01
C PRO A 160 13.44 -5.33 24.47
N ALA A 161 14.15 -6.44 24.70
CA ALA A 161 14.38 -7.00 26.03
C ALA A 161 14.98 -5.97 27.02
N GLY A 162 14.39 -5.85 28.21
CA GLY A 162 15.00 -5.15 29.37
C GLY A 162 14.16 -4.04 30.02
N SER A 163 13.05 -3.59 29.42
CA SER A 163 12.19 -2.56 30.01
C SER A 163 10.90 -3.14 30.62
N ASP A 164 10.35 -2.53 31.68
CA ASP A 164 9.00 -2.85 32.17
C ASP A 164 7.90 -2.06 31.45
N ALA A 165 8.29 -1.28 30.44
CA ALA A 165 7.37 -0.54 29.59
C ALA A 165 6.47 -1.49 28.80
N SER A 166 5.23 -1.07 28.61
CA SER A 166 4.29 -1.80 27.77
C SER A 166 3.40 -0.87 26.98
N GLY A 167 3.13 -1.26 25.74
CA GLY A 167 2.28 -0.52 24.82
C GLY A 167 1.12 -1.36 24.33
N LYS A 168 0.05 -0.69 23.92
CA LYS A 168 -0.96 -1.25 23.04
C LYS A 168 -1.53 -0.20 22.12
N VAL A 169 -1.78 -0.60 20.90
CA VAL A 169 -2.52 0.16 19.90
C VAL A 169 -3.95 -0.38 19.81
N LYS A 170 -4.91 0.50 19.57
CA LYS A 170 -6.31 0.17 19.36
C LYS A 170 -6.84 0.94 18.17
N LEU A 171 -7.28 0.22 17.15
CA LEU A 171 -8.03 0.79 16.03
C LEU A 171 -9.51 0.51 16.23
N LYS A 172 -10.34 1.52 15.98
CA LYS A 172 -11.80 1.41 16.00
C LYS A 172 -12.35 2.06 14.75
N SER A 173 -12.79 1.24 13.82
CA SER A 173 -13.43 1.70 12.59
C SER A 173 -14.94 1.66 12.79
N ARG A 174 -15.60 2.78 12.45
CA ARG A 174 -17.05 2.96 12.42
C ARG A 174 -17.42 3.57 11.06
N LYS A 175 -18.69 3.45 10.68
CA LYS A 175 -19.22 3.87 9.36
C LYS A 175 -18.77 5.25 8.87
N LYS A 176 -18.45 6.16 9.78
CA LYS A 176 -18.05 7.53 9.47
C LYS A 176 -16.85 8.01 10.30
N LYS A 177 -16.16 7.12 11.00
CA LYS A 177 -15.15 7.52 11.98
C LYS A 177 -14.16 6.40 12.24
N VAL A 178 -12.88 6.73 12.15
CA VAL A 178 -11.79 5.88 12.58
C VAL A 178 -11.15 6.54 13.80
N ASP A 179 -10.93 5.76 14.85
CA ASP A 179 -10.21 6.17 16.05
C ASP A 179 -9.01 5.23 16.26
N LEU A 180 -7.81 5.80 16.28
CA LEU A 180 -6.58 5.09 16.62
C LEU A 180 -6.11 5.58 18.00
N THR A 181 -5.76 4.66 18.90
CA THR A 181 -5.37 5.00 20.26
C THR A 181 -4.20 4.16 20.73
N PHE A 182 -3.13 4.84 21.10
CA PHE A 182 -1.97 4.26 21.76
C PHE A 182 -2.11 4.45 23.26
N GLU A 183 -1.93 3.39 24.03
CA GLU A 183 -1.81 3.46 25.48
C GLU A 183 -0.49 2.84 25.91
N PHE A 184 0.35 3.66 26.53
CA PHE A 184 1.63 3.23 27.08
C PHE A 184 1.56 3.21 28.60
N ARG A 185 2.33 2.32 29.22
CA ARG A 185 2.48 2.20 30.69
C ARG A 185 3.95 2.03 31.01
N LYS A 186 4.35 2.56 32.18
CA LYS A 186 5.70 2.41 32.72
C LYS A 186 6.78 2.87 31.72
N LEU A 187 6.49 3.92 30.95
CA LEU A 187 7.54 4.62 30.22
C LEU A 187 8.37 5.41 31.23
N ALA A 188 9.68 5.49 31.04
CA ALA A 188 10.49 6.43 31.80
C ALA A 188 9.96 7.87 31.58
N PRO A 189 10.05 8.77 32.57
CA PRO A 189 9.75 10.18 32.34
C PRO A 189 10.70 10.75 31.27
N GLY A 190 10.16 11.39 30.23
CA GLY A 190 10.98 11.85 29.11
C GLY A 190 10.15 12.22 27.88
N ALA A 191 10.82 12.76 26.85
CA ALA A 191 10.22 13.03 25.55
C ALA A 191 10.27 11.78 24.67
N TYR A 192 9.19 11.55 23.93
CA TYR A 192 9.04 10.43 23.02
C TYR A 192 8.43 10.90 21.71
N SER A 193 8.82 10.24 20.62
CA SER A 193 8.23 10.39 19.30
C SER A 193 7.57 9.06 18.90
N LEU A 194 6.36 9.14 18.36
CA LEU A 194 5.64 8.02 17.77
C LEU A 194 5.75 8.16 16.26
N GLU A 195 6.28 7.13 15.63
CA GLU A 195 6.47 7.05 14.19
C GLU A 195 5.53 6.03 13.58
N ALA A 196 5.11 6.28 12.34
CA ALA A 196 4.36 5.39 11.47
C ALA A 196 5.19 5.19 10.20
N ASP A 197 5.69 3.98 9.97
CA ASP A 197 6.59 3.63 8.85
C ASP A 197 7.78 4.61 8.71
N GLY A 198 8.38 4.99 9.85
CA GLY A 198 9.51 5.92 9.94
C GLY A 198 9.15 7.41 9.89
N VAL A 199 7.87 7.77 9.75
CA VAL A 199 7.40 9.16 9.77
C VAL A 199 6.88 9.54 11.15
N VAL A 200 7.37 10.62 11.75
CA VAL A 200 6.90 11.09 13.06
C VAL A 200 5.45 11.58 12.95
N VAL A 201 4.54 10.90 13.64
CA VAL A 201 3.09 11.21 13.66
C VAL A 201 2.63 11.85 14.97
N ALA A 202 3.42 11.75 16.05
CA ALA A 202 3.14 12.47 17.29
C ALA A 202 4.36 12.56 18.22
N ASP A 203 4.51 13.70 18.90
CA ASP A 203 5.42 13.86 20.03
C ASP A 203 4.65 13.94 21.35
N PHE A 204 5.22 13.39 22.43
CA PHE A 204 4.65 13.54 23.76
C PHE A 204 5.67 13.39 24.88
N VAL A 205 5.38 13.99 26.04
CA VAL A 205 6.18 13.83 27.26
C VAL A 205 5.51 12.82 28.19
N ALA A 206 6.18 11.70 28.46
CA ALA A 206 5.73 10.71 29.41
C ALA A 206 6.01 11.15 30.85
N LYS A 207 5.05 10.88 31.75
CA LYS A 207 5.17 11.16 33.21
C LYS A 207 5.27 9.88 34.05
N GLY A 208 5.73 8.77 33.47
CA GLY A 208 5.87 7.49 34.18
C GLY A 208 4.68 6.53 33.98
N LYS A 209 3.64 6.71 34.81
CA LYS A 209 2.62 5.65 35.02
C LYS A 209 1.82 5.28 33.77
N LYS A 210 1.45 6.28 32.96
CA LYS A 210 0.59 6.09 31.79
C LYS A 210 0.67 7.26 30.83
N SER A 211 0.82 6.95 29.54
CA SER A 211 0.73 7.93 28.46
C SER A 211 -0.31 7.48 27.43
N LYS A 212 -0.93 8.44 26.74
CA LYS A 212 -1.94 8.18 25.70
C LYS A 212 -1.79 9.15 24.55
N VAL A 213 -1.68 8.60 23.35
CA VAL A 213 -1.79 9.34 22.09
C VAL A 213 -3.05 8.87 21.38
N ARG A 214 -3.81 9.80 20.81
CA ARG A 214 -5.10 9.49 20.17
C ARG A 214 -5.20 10.23 18.86
N PHE A 215 -5.48 9.49 17.80
CA PHE A 215 -5.80 10.02 16.49
C PHE A 215 -7.28 9.77 16.18
N SER A 216 -7.86 10.60 15.32
CA SER A 216 -9.20 10.37 14.80
C SER A 216 -9.34 10.97 13.42
N SER A 217 -10.06 10.27 12.53
CA SER A 217 -10.48 10.86 11.24
C SER A 217 -11.51 11.99 11.41
N ARG A 218 -12.01 12.18 12.65
CA ARG A 218 -12.82 13.31 13.08
C ARG A 218 -12.28 13.82 14.41
N PRO A 219 -11.15 14.53 14.38
CA PRO A 219 -10.48 14.97 15.59
C PRO A 219 -11.37 15.95 16.35
N GLY A 220 -11.20 15.96 17.66
CA GLY A 220 -11.69 17.03 18.52
C GLY A 220 -10.52 17.51 19.37
N ARG A 221 -10.73 18.48 20.27
CA ARG A 221 -9.66 19.16 21.03
C ARG A 221 -8.62 18.31 21.78
N ARG A 222 -8.80 16.98 21.88
CA ARG A 222 -7.90 16.05 22.60
C ARG A 222 -7.43 14.88 21.73
N LYS A 223 -7.61 14.98 20.41
CA LYS A 223 -7.21 13.96 19.45
C LYS A 223 -6.51 14.64 18.30
N LEU A 224 -5.39 14.07 17.91
CA LEU A 224 -4.69 14.42 16.69
C LEU A 224 -5.53 14.00 15.47
N PRO A 225 -5.40 14.70 14.34
CA PRO A 225 -5.98 14.24 13.08
C PRO A 225 -5.34 12.89 12.70
N LEU A 226 -6.15 11.91 12.31
CA LEU A 226 -5.65 10.68 11.68
C LEU A 226 -5.51 10.96 10.19
N THR A 227 -4.29 11.28 9.77
CA THR A 227 -3.97 11.74 8.40
C THR A 227 -3.42 10.64 7.50
N PHE A 228 -3.14 9.46 8.07
CA PHE A 228 -2.61 8.29 7.40
C PHE A 228 -3.56 7.10 7.57
N ASP A 229 -3.46 6.10 6.67
CA ASP A 229 -4.08 4.80 6.90
C ASP A 229 -3.30 4.07 7.99
N PRO A 230 -3.89 3.74 9.14
CA PRO A 230 -3.17 3.06 10.20
C PRO A 230 -3.07 1.54 9.99
N THR A 231 -3.74 0.99 8.98
CA THR A 231 -3.76 -0.44 8.70
C THR A 231 -2.50 -0.83 7.92
N ASN A 232 -1.97 -2.01 8.25
CA ASN A 232 -0.68 -2.50 7.76
C ASN A 232 0.51 -1.56 8.05
N THR A 233 0.39 -0.72 9.08
CA THR A 233 1.39 0.28 9.44
C THR A 233 2.26 -0.19 10.60
N ARG A 234 3.57 -0.08 10.47
CA ARG A 234 4.51 -0.29 11.57
C ARG A 234 4.61 0.99 12.40
N PHE A 235 4.21 0.90 13.66
CA PHE A 235 4.39 1.97 14.61
C PHE A 235 5.63 1.73 15.46
N GLN A 236 6.47 2.75 15.58
CA GLN A 236 7.66 2.73 16.42
C GLN A 236 7.56 3.83 17.46
N LEU A 237 7.88 3.50 18.71
CA LEU A 237 8.04 4.47 19.77
C LEU A 237 9.54 4.72 19.96
N MET A 238 9.95 5.96 19.78
CA MET A 238 11.33 6.41 19.85
C MET A 238 11.56 7.29 21.09
N ALA A 239 12.71 7.15 21.73
CA ALA A 239 13.22 8.07 22.75
C ALA A 239 14.67 8.40 22.42
N GLU A 240 15.02 9.68 22.32
CA GLU A 240 16.38 10.11 21.95
C GLU A 240 16.90 9.39 20.69
N ASN A 241 16.02 9.18 19.71
CA ASN A 241 16.29 8.46 18.46
C ASN A 241 16.63 6.97 18.61
N GLN A 242 16.40 6.39 19.79
CA GLN A 242 16.49 4.95 20.04
C GLN A 242 15.11 4.30 20.04
N LEU A 243 15.00 3.13 19.40
CA LEU A 243 13.78 2.34 19.39
C LEU A 243 13.47 1.82 20.80
N VAL A 244 12.33 2.25 21.33
CA VAL A 244 11.84 1.83 22.65
C VAL A 244 10.93 0.63 22.52
N MET A 245 10.02 0.63 21.54
CA MET A 245 9.10 -0.49 21.27
C MET A 245 8.47 -0.31 19.88
N GLN A 246 8.03 -1.40 19.26
CA GLN A 246 7.34 -1.35 17.98
C GLN A 246 6.11 -2.24 17.92
N VAL A 247 5.20 -1.97 16.99
CA VAL A 247 4.06 -2.82 16.70
C VAL A 247 3.70 -2.68 15.24
N LEU A 248 3.49 -3.79 14.56
CA LEU A 248 2.73 -3.76 13.31
C LEU A 248 1.24 -3.77 13.67
N LEU A 249 0.48 -2.80 13.16
CA LEU A 249 -0.97 -2.93 13.15
C LEU A 249 -1.36 -3.65 11.85
N PRO A 250 -1.64 -4.97 11.87
CA PRO A 250 -1.94 -5.67 10.65
C PRO A 250 -3.15 -5.05 9.95
N GLY A 251 -3.12 -5.09 8.61
CA GLY A 251 -4.30 -4.88 7.79
C GLY A 251 -5.48 -5.73 8.27
N ASP A 252 -6.70 -5.26 8.01
CA ASP A 252 -7.94 -5.93 8.42
C ASP A 252 -7.83 -7.47 8.38
N PRO A 253 -7.98 -8.18 9.51
CA PRO A 253 -7.96 -9.64 9.47
C PRO A 253 -9.18 -10.22 8.73
N VAL A 254 -10.31 -9.49 8.63
CA VAL A 254 -11.41 -9.71 7.67
C VAL A 254 -12.30 -8.46 7.60
N GLY A 255 -12.40 -7.83 6.42
CA GLY A 255 -13.66 -7.25 5.92
C GLY A 255 -13.74 -5.74 5.67
N GLY A 256 -13.45 -5.31 4.43
CA GLY A 256 -13.90 -4.00 3.95
C GLY A 256 -13.52 -3.60 2.51
N GLY A 257 -12.35 -4.00 2.03
CA GLY A 257 -12.05 -4.03 0.59
C GLY A 257 -12.27 -5.46 0.11
N ILE A 258 -13.13 -5.66 -0.88
CA ILE A 258 -13.01 -6.86 -1.71
C ILE A 258 -11.74 -6.60 -2.53
N LEU A 259 -10.58 -6.92 -1.96
CA LEU A 259 -9.53 -7.46 -2.79
C LEU A 259 -10.09 -8.83 -3.19
N PRO A 260 -10.24 -9.13 -4.48
CA PRO A 260 -10.86 -10.39 -4.88
C PRO A 260 -10.12 -11.53 -4.17
N LEU A 261 -10.86 -12.37 -3.43
CA LEU A 261 -10.37 -13.68 -3.05
C LEU A 261 -9.85 -14.32 -4.33
N GLY A 262 -8.63 -14.81 -4.27
CA GLY A 262 -7.96 -15.15 -5.49
C GLY A 262 -6.46 -15.19 -5.34
N GLU A 263 -5.87 -15.37 -6.50
CA GLU A 263 -4.47 -15.66 -6.67
C GLU A 263 -3.98 -14.74 -7.77
N GLN A 264 -2.95 -13.98 -7.44
CA GLN A 264 -2.18 -13.21 -8.39
C GLN A 264 -0.82 -13.87 -8.43
N GLU A 265 -0.39 -14.23 -9.63
CA GLU A 265 0.93 -14.74 -9.89
C GLU A 265 1.49 -13.96 -11.07
N VAL A 266 2.74 -13.55 -10.95
CA VAL A 266 3.44 -12.79 -11.97
C VAL A 266 4.85 -13.34 -12.10
N ASP A 267 5.29 -13.48 -13.34
CA ASP A 267 6.66 -13.87 -13.64
C ASP A 267 7.61 -12.72 -13.29
N LEU A 268 8.69 -13.05 -12.59
CA LEU A 268 9.80 -12.12 -12.39
C LEU A 268 10.59 -11.99 -13.69
N VAL A 269 11.02 -10.77 -13.99
CA VAL A 269 11.77 -10.50 -15.22
C VAL A 269 13.26 -10.44 -14.90
N SER A 270 14.06 -11.21 -15.63
CA SER A 270 15.53 -11.12 -15.55
C SER A 270 16.00 -9.73 -15.98
N THR A 271 16.91 -9.16 -15.20
CA THR A 271 17.58 -7.89 -15.51
C THR A 271 18.74 -8.06 -16.49
N GLY A 272 19.09 -9.31 -16.81
CA GLY A 272 20.27 -9.69 -17.60
C GLY A 272 21.54 -9.93 -16.78
N ALA A 273 21.49 -9.79 -15.44
CA ALA A 273 22.60 -10.15 -14.56
C ALA A 273 22.88 -11.67 -14.59
N ASP A 274 21.80 -12.45 -14.63
CA ASP A 274 21.80 -13.86 -15.00
C ASP A 274 20.70 -14.06 -16.04
N ARG A 275 21.06 -14.53 -17.23
CA ARG A 275 20.16 -14.55 -18.40
C ARG A 275 19.23 -15.74 -18.38
N ASP A 276 19.62 -16.79 -17.67
CA ASP A 276 18.87 -18.05 -17.61
C ASP A 276 18.00 -18.09 -16.34
N ALA A 277 18.29 -17.22 -15.36
CA ALA A 277 17.47 -17.04 -14.17
C ALA A 277 16.01 -16.68 -14.48
N SER A 278 15.11 -17.35 -13.77
CA SER A 278 13.68 -17.12 -13.83
C SER A 278 13.06 -17.18 -12.43
N GLY A 279 11.81 -16.76 -12.31
CA GLY A 279 11.08 -16.88 -11.05
C GLY A 279 9.67 -16.35 -11.14
N SER A 280 8.90 -16.56 -10.08
CA SER A 280 7.55 -16.01 -9.95
C SER A 280 7.32 -15.44 -8.55
N ALA A 281 6.46 -14.44 -8.47
CA ALA A 281 5.91 -13.96 -7.23
C ALA A 281 4.41 -14.23 -7.21
N ARG A 282 3.91 -14.76 -6.11
CA ARG A 282 2.53 -15.19 -5.96
C ARG A 282 1.91 -14.67 -4.68
N LEU A 283 0.80 -13.97 -4.80
CA LEU A 283 -0.04 -13.51 -3.69
C LEU A 283 -1.37 -14.26 -3.73
N ARG A 284 -1.65 -15.03 -2.67
CA ARG A 284 -2.90 -15.76 -2.52
C ARG A 284 -3.67 -15.23 -1.32
N ARG A 285 -4.86 -14.68 -1.57
CA ARG A 285 -5.77 -14.16 -0.55
C ARG A 285 -6.96 -15.11 -0.38
N ARG A 286 -7.10 -15.69 0.82
CA ARG A 286 -8.20 -16.56 1.24
C ARG A 286 -8.99 -15.90 2.36
N ASP A 287 -10.15 -16.46 2.71
CA ASP A 287 -11.04 -15.92 3.74
C ASP A 287 -10.38 -15.66 5.10
N GLN A 288 -9.35 -16.43 5.45
CA GLN A 288 -8.69 -16.38 6.76
C GLN A 288 -7.16 -16.35 6.70
N ALA A 289 -6.59 -16.29 5.50
CA ALA A 289 -5.15 -16.31 5.33
C ALA A 289 -4.74 -15.60 4.05
N THR A 290 -3.63 -14.87 4.12
CA THR A 290 -2.90 -14.38 2.96
C THR A 290 -1.54 -15.05 2.95
N ASP A 291 -1.20 -15.68 1.84
CA ASP A 291 0.11 -16.28 1.58
C ASP A 291 0.78 -15.42 0.49
N PHE A 292 2.05 -15.04 0.68
CA PHE A 292 2.89 -14.46 -0.37
C PHE A 292 4.13 -15.32 -0.53
N ARG A 293 4.41 -15.77 -1.74
CA ARG A 293 5.50 -16.69 -2.06
C ARG A 293 6.32 -16.11 -3.19
N VAL A 294 7.64 -16.24 -3.11
CA VAL A 294 8.54 -15.95 -4.20
C VAL A 294 9.40 -17.18 -4.45
N GLU A 295 9.42 -17.62 -5.70
CA GLU A 295 10.17 -18.77 -6.17
C GLU A 295 11.13 -18.32 -7.28
N VAL A 296 12.33 -18.87 -7.26
CA VAL A 296 13.36 -18.60 -8.26
C VAL A 296 14.00 -19.90 -8.73
N GLU A 297 14.38 -19.93 -10.00
CA GLU A 297 15.04 -21.06 -10.65
C GLU A 297 16.23 -20.56 -11.46
N ASP A 298 17.20 -21.46 -11.66
CA ASP A 298 18.37 -21.26 -12.52
C ASP A 298 19.25 -20.06 -12.14
N LEU A 299 19.19 -19.63 -10.87
CA LEU A 299 20.16 -18.72 -10.27
C LEU A 299 21.38 -19.48 -9.75
N ASP A 300 22.56 -18.86 -9.78
CA ASP A 300 23.74 -19.40 -9.09
C ASP A 300 23.46 -19.72 -7.61
N VAL A 301 23.98 -20.86 -7.13
CA VAL A 301 23.86 -21.29 -5.72
C VAL A 301 24.32 -20.18 -4.77
N GLY A 302 23.56 -19.97 -3.71
CA GLY A 302 23.87 -19.01 -2.64
C GLY A 302 22.64 -18.34 -2.06
N THR A 303 22.86 -17.41 -1.14
CA THR A 303 21.79 -16.66 -0.49
C THR A 303 21.47 -15.39 -1.28
N TYR A 304 20.18 -15.15 -1.51
CA TYR A 304 19.64 -13.96 -2.15
C TYR A 304 18.70 -13.24 -1.19
N GLU A 305 18.61 -11.92 -1.34
CA GLU A 305 17.76 -11.03 -0.57
C GLU A 305 16.50 -10.69 -1.39
N LEU A 306 15.35 -10.70 -0.72
CA LEU A 306 14.07 -10.26 -1.27
C LEU A 306 13.77 -8.85 -0.79
N PHE A 307 13.53 -7.95 -1.74
CA PHE A 307 13.09 -6.59 -1.50
C PHE A 307 11.67 -6.36 -2.04
N VAL A 308 10.87 -5.63 -1.27
CA VAL A 308 9.54 -5.13 -1.66
C VAL A 308 9.56 -3.62 -1.55
N ASP A 309 9.40 -2.93 -2.68
CA ASP A 309 9.46 -1.47 -2.76
C ASP A 309 10.77 -0.87 -2.21
N GLY A 310 11.88 -1.58 -2.44
CA GLY A 310 13.20 -1.21 -1.91
C GLY A 310 13.43 -1.52 -0.43
N ILE A 311 12.46 -2.14 0.26
CA ILE A 311 12.58 -2.58 1.66
C ILE A 311 12.96 -4.06 1.70
N PHE A 312 14.02 -4.42 2.43
CA PHE A 312 14.40 -5.80 2.68
C PHE A 312 13.34 -6.50 3.54
N VAL A 313 12.80 -7.63 3.05
CA VAL A 313 11.76 -8.39 3.76
C VAL A 313 12.19 -9.82 4.13
N GLY A 314 13.26 -10.36 3.54
CA GLY A 314 13.77 -11.68 3.89
C GLY A 314 14.87 -12.17 2.96
N SER A 315 15.45 -13.32 3.28
CA SER A 315 16.49 -13.98 2.49
C SER A 315 16.07 -15.40 2.10
N MET A 316 16.50 -15.87 0.93
CA MET A 316 16.29 -17.23 0.45
C MET A 316 17.60 -17.86 0.02
N ASP A 317 17.74 -19.16 0.29
CA ASP A 317 18.88 -19.94 -0.18
C ASP A 317 18.51 -20.63 -1.50
N VAL A 318 19.30 -20.37 -2.54
CA VAL A 318 19.25 -21.07 -3.82
C VAL A 318 20.18 -22.26 -3.76
N THR A 319 19.63 -23.45 -3.99
CA THR A 319 20.35 -24.74 -3.89
C THR A 319 20.14 -25.58 -5.16
N LEU A 320 20.94 -26.63 -5.33
CA LEU A 320 20.77 -27.58 -6.43
C LEU A 320 19.48 -28.39 -6.24
N ARG A 321 18.71 -28.58 -7.32
CA ARG A 321 17.56 -29.49 -7.32
C ARG A 321 18.04 -30.93 -7.13
N GLN A 322 17.63 -31.56 -6.02
CA GLN A 322 17.88 -32.99 -5.83
C GLN A 322 16.86 -33.81 -6.61
N ASN A 323 17.34 -34.60 -7.57
CA ASN A 323 16.52 -35.51 -8.34
C ASN A 323 16.02 -36.64 -7.41
N SER A 324 14.74 -36.63 -7.05
CA SER A 324 14.12 -37.72 -6.29
C SER A 324 13.87 -38.92 -7.20
N ARG A 325 14.95 -39.59 -7.64
CA ARG A 325 14.91 -40.95 -8.17
C ARG A 325 15.60 -41.90 -7.20
N SER A 326 15.01 -42.05 -6.03
CA SER A 326 15.26 -43.21 -5.17
C SER A 326 13.94 -43.69 -4.58
N ASN A 327 13.03 -44.15 -5.43
CA ASN A 327 12.05 -45.13 -4.97
C ASN A 327 12.50 -46.47 -5.52
N GLY A 328 13.43 -47.09 -4.78
CA GLY A 328 13.84 -48.46 -4.98
C GLY A 328 12.61 -49.34 -4.82
N ASN A 329 12.08 -49.79 -5.95
CA ASN A 329 11.28 -50.99 -6.01
C ASN A 329 12.29 -52.12 -6.23
N ASP A 330 13.04 -52.46 -5.18
CA ASP A 330 13.81 -53.71 -5.12
C ASP A 330 12.80 -54.85 -4.92
N ASP A 331 12.04 -55.11 -5.99
CA ASP A 331 11.38 -56.40 -6.17
C ASP A 331 12.47 -57.37 -6.62
N SER A 332 12.81 -58.27 -5.72
CA SER A 332 13.81 -59.31 -5.92
C SER A 332 13.21 -60.36 -6.84
N GLY A 333 13.39 -60.15 -8.14
CA GLY A 333 13.08 -61.11 -9.19
C GLY A 333 14.34 -61.45 -9.97
N ASP A 334 14.85 -62.66 -9.75
CA ASP A 334 15.82 -63.35 -10.58
C ASP A 334 15.54 -63.16 -12.09
N ASP A 335 16.53 -62.76 -12.89
CA ASP A 335 16.97 -63.61 -14.00
C ASP A 335 18.31 -63.15 -14.62
N ASN A 336 19.10 -64.16 -14.97
CA ASN A 336 20.35 -64.07 -15.72
C ASN A 336 20.09 -63.67 -17.18
N SER A 337 20.85 -62.69 -17.70
CA SER A 337 21.47 -62.83 -19.03
C SER A 337 22.51 -61.74 -19.27
N ASP A 338 23.69 -62.22 -19.65
CA ASP A 338 24.81 -61.46 -20.22
C ASP A 338 24.35 -60.53 -21.35
N ASP A 339 24.71 -59.24 -21.32
CA ASP A 339 24.93 -58.47 -22.54
C ASP A 339 25.82 -57.23 -22.32
N ASP A 340 26.59 -56.93 -23.35
CA ASP A 340 27.70 -56.01 -23.45
C ASP A 340 27.30 -54.52 -23.39
N SER A 341 28.24 -53.71 -22.90
CA SER A 341 28.57 -52.37 -23.40
C SER A 341 27.44 -51.32 -23.53
N SER A 342 27.32 -50.49 -22.50
CA SER A 342 27.58 -49.04 -22.63
C SER A 342 27.52 -48.41 -21.25
N GLY A 343 28.68 -47.95 -20.75
CA GLY A 343 28.76 -47.07 -19.59
C GLY A 343 28.16 -45.73 -19.98
N ASP A 344 26.85 -45.62 -19.85
CA ASP A 344 26.18 -44.33 -19.79
C ASP A 344 26.24 -43.83 -18.35
N ASP A 345 26.93 -42.71 -18.22
CA ASP A 345 27.16 -41.97 -17.00
C ASP A 345 25.89 -41.88 -16.15
N ASN A 346 25.91 -42.55 -15.01
CA ASN A 346 24.97 -42.34 -13.91
C ASN A 346 25.30 -40.99 -13.21
N GLY A 347 25.54 -39.95 -14.00
CA GLY A 347 25.59 -38.57 -13.57
C GLY A 347 24.16 -38.06 -13.54
N GLY A 348 23.52 -38.15 -12.38
CA GLY A 348 22.19 -37.57 -12.17
C GLY A 348 22.17 -36.15 -12.72
N SER A 349 21.40 -35.94 -13.80
CA SER A 349 21.14 -34.63 -14.37
C SER A 349 20.67 -33.73 -13.22
N LEU A 350 21.53 -32.80 -12.81
CA LEU A 350 21.20 -31.73 -11.88
C LEU A 350 20.29 -30.79 -12.67
N ASP A 351 18.98 -30.93 -12.46
CA ASP A 351 17.91 -30.26 -13.22
C ASP A 351 17.75 -28.78 -12.82
N GLY A 352 18.86 -28.05 -12.73
CA GLY A 352 18.91 -26.64 -12.36
C GLY A 352 19.00 -26.39 -10.86
N THR A 353 18.88 -25.11 -10.51
CA THR A 353 18.87 -24.62 -9.13
C THR A 353 17.49 -24.07 -8.78
N GLN A 354 17.17 -24.02 -7.49
CA GLN A 354 15.92 -23.43 -7.01
C GLN A 354 16.09 -22.77 -5.65
N GLY A 355 15.32 -21.70 -5.42
CA GLY A 355 15.16 -21.04 -4.13
C GLY A 355 13.72 -20.64 -3.90
N GLU A 356 13.30 -20.59 -2.65
CA GLU A 356 11.94 -20.23 -2.26
C GLU A 356 11.94 -19.45 -0.95
N ILE A 357 11.03 -18.47 -0.87
CA ILE A 357 10.66 -17.81 0.38
C ILE A 357 9.14 -17.64 0.45
N GLU A 358 8.56 -17.97 1.62
CA GLU A 358 7.12 -17.88 1.85
C GLU A 358 6.79 -17.09 3.11
N PHE A 359 5.85 -16.16 2.97
CA PHE A 359 5.28 -15.32 4.00
C PHE A 359 3.81 -15.63 4.19
N ARG A 360 3.33 -15.60 5.43
CA ARG A 360 1.92 -15.84 5.75
C ARG A 360 1.36 -14.92 6.83
N ASN A 361 0.10 -14.52 6.65
CA ASN A 361 -0.70 -13.85 7.67
C ASN A 361 -2.09 -14.51 7.76
N PRO A 362 -2.51 -15.05 8.92
CA PRO A 362 -1.83 -15.03 10.22
C PRO A 362 -0.54 -15.88 10.22
N PRO A 363 0.43 -15.57 11.10
CA PRO A 363 1.70 -16.29 11.15
C PRO A 363 1.48 -17.77 11.48
N GLU A 364 2.21 -18.64 10.79
CA GLU A 364 2.20 -20.09 10.95
C GLU A 364 3.62 -20.57 11.28
N GLN A 365 3.74 -21.61 12.11
CA GLN A 365 5.05 -22.13 12.52
C GLN A 365 5.85 -22.58 11.29
N GLY A 366 7.09 -22.08 11.15
CA GLY A 366 7.96 -22.40 10.02
C GLY A 366 7.78 -21.52 8.78
N LYS A 367 6.85 -20.56 8.79
CA LYS A 367 6.70 -19.54 7.74
C LYS A 367 7.12 -18.17 8.23
N LEU A 368 7.60 -17.32 7.32
CA LEU A 368 7.82 -15.92 7.65
C LEU A 368 6.48 -15.21 7.83
N PHE A 369 6.45 -14.19 8.67
CA PHE A 369 5.24 -13.42 8.87
C PHE A 369 5.04 -12.45 7.70
N LEU A 370 3.88 -12.51 7.03
CA LEU A 370 3.51 -11.54 5.99
C LEU A 370 3.05 -10.24 6.65
N ASP A 371 3.99 -9.32 6.75
CA ASP A 371 3.86 -8.08 7.51
C ASP A 371 3.84 -6.83 6.59
N PHE A 372 3.73 -7.07 5.27
CA PHE A 372 3.70 -6.10 4.18
C PHE A 372 2.62 -6.47 3.13
N ASP A 373 2.24 -5.52 2.27
CA ASP A 373 1.37 -5.78 1.10
C ASP A 373 2.18 -5.69 -0.20
N PRO A 374 2.33 -6.79 -0.96
CA PRO A 374 3.10 -6.78 -2.21
C PRO A 374 2.32 -6.19 -3.39
N ALA A 375 0.99 -5.99 -3.29
CA ALA A 375 0.18 -5.46 -4.39
C ALA A 375 0.63 -4.05 -4.83
N GLY A 376 0.83 -3.86 -6.13
CA GLY A 376 1.31 -2.59 -6.70
C GLY A 376 2.76 -2.22 -6.32
N LYS A 377 3.52 -3.14 -5.72
CA LYS A 377 4.90 -2.89 -5.28
C LYS A 377 5.92 -3.52 -6.22
N THR A 378 7.12 -2.95 -6.26
CA THR A 378 8.24 -3.59 -6.93
C THR A 378 8.75 -4.76 -6.09
N ILE A 379 8.92 -5.92 -6.71
CA ILE A 379 9.51 -7.11 -6.09
C ILE A 379 10.87 -7.30 -6.74
N GLN A 380 11.93 -7.43 -5.94
CA GLN A 380 13.31 -7.56 -6.44
C GLN A 380 14.06 -8.66 -5.71
N ILE A 381 14.80 -9.47 -6.48
CA ILE A 381 15.75 -10.46 -6.00
C ILE A 381 17.15 -9.92 -6.17
N VAL A 382 17.89 -9.79 -5.07
CA VAL A 382 19.16 -9.08 -5.01
C VAL A 382 20.23 -9.96 -4.39
N LYS A 383 21.45 -9.91 -4.92
CA LYS A 383 22.65 -10.49 -4.30
C LYS A 383 23.83 -9.57 -4.53
N ASP A 384 24.58 -9.29 -3.46
CA ASP A 384 25.73 -8.39 -3.47
C ASP A 384 25.44 -7.02 -4.11
N GLY A 385 24.22 -6.49 -3.86
CA GLY A 385 23.74 -5.21 -4.40
C GLY A 385 23.33 -5.23 -5.88
N THR A 386 23.39 -6.38 -6.56
CA THR A 386 22.93 -6.55 -7.95
C THR A 386 21.52 -7.13 -7.98
N VAL A 387 20.60 -6.51 -8.72
CA VAL A 387 19.25 -7.03 -8.94
C VAL A 387 19.31 -8.07 -10.05
N TYR A 388 18.92 -9.32 -9.77
CA TYR A 388 18.90 -10.42 -10.73
C TYR A 388 17.54 -10.56 -11.42
N LEU A 389 16.47 -10.48 -10.61
CA LEU A 389 15.10 -10.59 -11.05
C LEU A 389 14.29 -9.43 -10.46
N GLY A 390 13.34 -8.89 -11.23
CA GLY A 390 12.44 -7.88 -10.71
C GLY A 390 11.13 -7.76 -11.48
N VAL A 391 10.08 -7.29 -10.80
CA VAL A 391 8.79 -7.02 -11.42
C VAL A 391 8.02 -5.97 -10.64
N LEU A 392 7.12 -5.25 -11.30
CA LEU A 392 6.04 -4.52 -10.63
C LEU A 392 4.90 -5.50 -10.40
N PHE A 393 4.62 -5.85 -9.15
CA PHE A 393 3.53 -6.76 -8.82
C PHE A 393 2.19 -6.10 -9.16
N PRO A 394 1.24 -6.84 -9.77
CA PRO A 394 -0.06 -6.27 -10.14
C PRO A 394 -0.79 -5.62 -8.97
N GLU A 395 -1.51 -4.54 -9.28
CA GLU A 395 -2.55 -4.04 -8.37
C GLU A 395 -3.71 -5.04 -8.29
N SER A 396 -4.50 -4.96 -7.23
CA SER A 396 -5.60 -5.89 -6.94
C SER A 396 -6.99 -5.34 -7.17
#